data_AF-A0A934F8T8-F1
#
_entry.id   AF-A0A934F8T8-F1
#
_cell.length_a   1.000
_cell.length_b   1.000
_cell.length_c   1.000
_cell.angle_alpha   90.00
_cell.angle_beta   90.00
_cell.angle_gamma   90.00
#
_symmetry.space_group_name_H-M   'P 1'
#
loop_
_entity.id
_entity.type
_entity.pdbx_description
1 polymer ?
#
loop_
_entity_poly.entity_id
_entity_poly.type
_entity_poly.pdbx_seq_one_letter_code
_entity_poly.pdbx_strand_id
1 'polypeptide(L)'
;MSLYLQCRRMVLVALLASGAGAMAAQTGDGGAAVREKAQTARATSADLQKLVQQIGSQREKMIADHEALAKQLKDATDEQRKAIMEKMQEQKKAFEAAQSALHKQIRDEQRRLRQAGVPGKR
;
A
#
# COMPACT_ATOMS: atom_id res chain seq x y z
N MET A 1 5.93 -36.73 7.96
CA MET A 1 5.21 -35.52 7.47
C MET A 1 3.70 -35.78 7.48
N SER A 2 3.03 -35.77 8.63
CA SER A 2 1.59 -36.09 8.67
C SER A 2 0.85 -35.55 9.91
N LEU A 3 1.09 -34.29 10.29
CA LEU A 3 0.30 -33.64 11.37
C LEU A 3 -0.10 -32.18 11.07
N TYR A 4 0.63 -31.46 10.22
CA TYR A 4 0.34 -30.04 9.94
C TYR A 4 -0.80 -29.81 8.92
N LEU A 5 -1.21 -30.83 8.16
CA LEU A 5 -2.28 -30.72 7.18
C LEU A 5 -3.68 -30.89 7.79
N GLN A 6 -3.78 -31.50 8.98
CA GLN A 6 -5.06 -31.88 9.59
C GLN A 6 -5.63 -30.76 10.48
N CYS A 7 -4.78 -29.97 11.14
CA CYS A 7 -5.22 -28.81 11.93
C CYS A 7 -5.78 -27.66 11.07
N ARG A 8 -5.45 -27.61 9.78
CA ARG A 8 -5.84 -26.52 8.89
C ARG A 8 -7.26 -26.64 8.34
N ARG A 9 -7.86 -27.83 8.41
CA ARG A 9 -9.26 -28.09 7.97
C ARG A 9 -10.30 -27.88 9.07
N MET A 10 -9.92 -27.95 10.34
CA MET A 10 -10.86 -27.78 11.47
C MET A 10 -11.24 -26.33 11.77
N VAL A 11 -10.46 -25.34 11.30
CA VAL A 11 -10.74 -23.92 11.58
C VAL A 11 -11.74 -23.30 10.58
N LEU A 12 -11.98 -23.94 9.43
CA LEU A 12 -12.76 -23.36 8.33
C LEU A 12 -14.29 -23.57 8.42
N VAL A 13 -14.81 -24.28 9.43
CA VAL A 13 -16.25 -24.61 9.53
C VAL A 13 -16.99 -23.85 10.64
N ALA A 14 -16.29 -23.15 11.54
CA ALA A 14 -16.94 -22.53 12.71
C ALA A 14 -17.47 -21.09 12.51
N LEU A 15 -17.26 -20.45 11.35
CA LEU A 15 -17.55 -19.01 11.17
C LEU A 15 -18.74 -18.69 10.24
N LEU A 16 -19.68 -19.62 10.08
CA LEU A 16 -20.83 -19.47 9.17
C LEU A 16 -22.20 -19.61 9.86
N ALA A 17 -22.26 -19.56 11.19
CA ALA A 17 -23.50 -19.86 11.95
C ALA A 17 -23.95 -18.77 12.94
N SER A 18 -23.63 -17.50 12.73
CA SER A 18 -24.15 -16.43 13.59
C SER A 18 -24.33 -15.12 12.82
N GLY A 19 -25.49 -14.97 12.19
CA GLY A 19 -25.85 -13.72 11.51
C GLY A 19 -27.25 -13.69 10.89
N ALA A 20 -28.19 -14.52 11.38
CA ALA A 20 -29.61 -14.35 11.10
C ALA A 20 -30.21 -13.54 12.26
N GLY A 21 -30.19 -12.22 12.13
CA GLY A 21 -30.78 -11.28 13.09
C GLY A 21 -31.46 -10.15 12.32
N ALA A 22 -32.78 -10.21 12.28
CA ALA A 22 -33.65 -9.26 11.61
C ALA A 22 -33.47 -7.83 12.12
N MET A 23 -33.45 -6.86 11.20
CA MET A 23 -34.04 -5.53 11.42
C MET A 23 -34.78 -5.12 10.16
N ALA A 24 -36.10 -5.10 10.29
CA ALA A 24 -37.03 -4.53 9.36
C ALA A 24 -36.98 -3.00 9.41
N ALA A 25 -37.37 -2.39 8.29
CA ALA A 25 -37.87 -1.04 8.14
C ALA A 25 -36.92 0.13 8.46
N GLN A 26 -36.37 0.71 7.39
CA GLN A 26 -36.57 2.14 7.13
C GLN A 26 -36.46 2.40 5.62
N THR A 27 -37.62 2.66 5.04
CA THR A 27 -37.83 3.25 3.72
C THR A 27 -37.25 4.66 3.67
N GLY A 28 -36.57 4.98 2.56
CA GLY A 28 -36.26 6.35 2.15
C GLY A 28 -34.80 6.77 2.35
N ASP A 29 -34.13 7.11 1.24
CA ASP A 29 -32.90 7.91 1.14
C ASP A 29 -31.50 7.33 1.49
N GLY A 30 -31.38 6.05 1.85
CA GLY A 30 -30.06 5.44 2.11
C GLY A 30 -29.23 5.05 0.87
N GLY A 31 -29.86 4.91 -0.30
CA GLY A 31 -29.25 4.28 -1.48
C GLY A 31 -28.16 5.13 -2.17
N ALA A 32 -28.36 6.45 -2.20
CA ALA A 32 -27.40 7.37 -2.82
C ALA A 32 -26.13 7.51 -1.98
N ALA A 33 -26.27 7.72 -0.67
CA ALA A 33 -25.13 7.88 0.24
C ALA A 33 -24.29 6.60 0.39
N VAL A 34 -24.91 5.41 0.33
CA VAL A 34 -24.18 4.13 0.34
C VAL A 34 -23.45 3.88 -0.98
N ARG A 35 -24.05 4.24 -2.13
CA ARG A 35 -23.37 4.17 -3.44
C ARG A 35 -22.22 5.16 -3.55
N GLU A 36 -22.39 6.38 -3.06
CA GLU A 36 -21.37 7.43 -3.08
C GLU A 36 -20.19 7.09 -2.16
N LYS A 37 -20.45 6.57 -0.95
CA LYS A 37 -19.38 6.06 -0.07
C LYS A 37 -18.67 4.86 -0.67
N ALA A 38 -19.38 3.95 -1.34
CA ALA A 38 -18.77 2.81 -2.03
C ALA A 38 -17.96 3.20 -3.27
N GLN A 39 -18.40 4.20 -4.04
CA GLN A 39 -17.66 4.74 -5.18
C GLN A 39 -16.40 5.49 -4.73
N THR A 40 -16.52 6.31 -3.69
CA THR A 40 -15.37 7.03 -3.11
C THR A 40 -14.34 6.04 -2.56
N ALA A 41 -14.76 5.02 -1.80
CA ALA A 41 -13.86 3.98 -1.29
C ALA A 41 -13.17 3.19 -2.42
N ARG A 42 -13.88 2.87 -3.51
CA ARG A 42 -13.29 2.22 -4.69
C ARG A 42 -12.29 3.13 -5.41
N ALA A 43 -12.59 4.41 -5.57
CA ALA A 43 -11.68 5.39 -6.15
C ALA A 43 -10.40 5.52 -5.31
N THR A 44 -10.51 5.67 -3.99
CA THR A 44 -9.35 5.73 -3.08
C THR A 44 -8.51 4.44 -3.14
N SER A 45 -9.15 3.27 -3.26
CA SER A 45 -8.42 2.00 -3.39
C SER A 45 -7.64 1.88 -4.71
N ALA A 46 -8.22 2.36 -5.82
CA ALA A 46 -7.58 2.36 -7.12
C ALA A 46 -6.39 3.34 -7.16
N ASP A 47 -6.52 4.50 -6.53
CA ASP A 47 -5.46 5.50 -6.46
C ASP A 47 -4.28 5.03 -5.60
N LEU A 48 -4.55 4.39 -4.45
CA LEU A 48 -3.51 3.73 -3.65
C LEU A 48 -2.79 2.63 -4.43
N GLN A 49 -3.52 1.84 -5.23
CA GLN A 49 -2.94 0.77 -6.02
C GLN A 49 -2.02 1.29 -7.13
N LYS A 50 -2.40 2.39 -7.81
CA LYS A 50 -1.55 3.09 -8.78
C LYS A 50 -0.26 3.62 -8.13
N LEU A 51 -0.38 4.21 -6.94
CA LEU A 51 0.76 4.76 -6.21
C LEU A 51 1.78 3.67 -5.84
N VAL A 52 1.29 2.51 -5.38
CA VAL A 52 2.13 1.33 -5.08
C VAL A 52 2.83 0.81 -6.34
N GLN A 53 2.12 0.73 -7.47
CA GLN A 53 2.71 0.30 -8.74
C GLN A 53 3.79 1.26 -9.25
N GLN A 54 3.54 2.57 -9.18
CA GLN A 54 4.52 3.59 -9.57
C GLN A 54 5.81 3.45 -8.75
N ILE A 55 5.70 3.25 -7.44
CA ILE A 55 6.87 3.06 -6.58
C ILE A 55 7.57 1.72 -6.84
N GLY A 56 6.82 0.66 -7.11
CA GLY A 56 7.39 -0.61 -7.56
C GLY A 56 8.29 -0.41 -8.78
N SER A 57 7.77 0.27 -9.80
CA SER A 57 8.54 0.58 -11.01
C SER A 57 9.74 1.49 -10.75
N GLN A 58 9.60 2.46 -9.84
CA GLN A 58 10.69 3.37 -9.47
C GLN A 58 11.79 2.64 -8.70
N ARG A 59 11.44 1.70 -7.83
CA ARG A 59 12.38 0.84 -7.10
C ARG A 59 13.16 -0.07 -8.05
N GLU A 60 12.47 -0.69 -9.02
CA GLU A 60 13.13 -1.54 -10.02
C GLU A 60 14.14 -0.76 -10.86
N LYS A 61 13.76 0.43 -11.33
CA LYS A 61 14.69 1.33 -12.04
C LYS A 61 15.90 1.70 -11.19
N MET A 62 15.69 2.07 -9.93
CA MET A 62 16.79 2.40 -9.03
C MET A 62 17.73 1.21 -8.81
N ILE A 63 17.21 -0.01 -8.66
CA ILE A 63 18.04 -1.22 -8.53
C ILE A 63 18.89 -1.42 -9.78
N ALA A 64 18.28 -1.30 -10.97
CA ALA A 64 18.99 -1.42 -12.24
C ALA A 64 20.08 -0.35 -12.39
N ASP A 65 19.79 0.90 -12.01
CA ASP A 65 20.75 2.00 -12.04
C ASP A 65 21.90 1.76 -11.04
N HIS A 66 21.60 1.26 -9.84
CA HIS A 66 22.60 0.90 -8.84
C HIS A 66 23.52 -0.23 -9.31
N GLU A 67 22.97 -1.25 -9.97
CA GLU A 67 23.74 -2.34 -10.57
C GLU A 67 24.62 -1.85 -11.73
N ALA A 68 24.12 -0.91 -12.55
CA ALA A 68 24.90 -0.30 -13.62
C ALA A 68 26.06 0.54 -13.07
N LEU A 69 25.81 1.38 -12.05
CA LEU A 69 26.84 2.15 -11.36
C LEU A 69 27.86 1.24 -10.66
N ALA A 70 27.41 0.14 -10.05
CA ALA A 70 28.30 -0.84 -9.43
C ALA A 70 29.20 -1.55 -10.45
N LYS A 71 28.71 -1.80 -11.67
CA LYS A 71 29.55 -2.32 -12.77
C LYS A 71 30.57 -1.27 -13.21
N GLN A 72 30.16 -0.01 -13.34
CA GLN A 72 31.07 1.10 -13.71
C GLN A 72 32.18 1.32 -12.68
N LEU A 73 31.91 1.09 -11.39
CA LEU A 73 32.92 1.19 -10.32
C LEU A 73 34.09 0.20 -10.46
N LYS A 74 33.91 -0.91 -11.18
CA LYS A 74 34.99 -1.91 -11.36
C LYS A 74 36.14 -1.35 -12.20
N ASP A 75 35.81 -0.58 -13.23
CA ASP A 75 36.77 -0.06 -14.22
C ASP A 75 37.05 1.45 -14.04
N ALA A 76 36.36 2.11 -13.10
CA ALA A 76 36.48 3.54 -12.85
C ALA A 76 37.78 3.94 -12.14
N THR A 77 38.34 5.08 -12.53
CA THR A 77 39.44 5.76 -11.82
C THR A 77 38.95 6.33 -10.48
N ASP A 78 39.86 6.66 -9.56
CA ASP A 78 39.50 7.12 -8.21
C ASP A 78 38.62 8.38 -8.20
N GLU A 79 38.81 9.28 -9.17
CA GLU A 79 37.99 10.49 -9.35
C GLU A 79 36.57 10.13 -9.83
N GLN A 80 36.46 9.17 -10.74
CA GLN A 80 35.18 8.67 -11.23
C GLN A 80 34.43 7.88 -10.15
N ARG A 81 35.15 7.14 -9.28
CA ARG A 81 34.54 6.44 -8.15
C ARG A 81 33.88 7.40 -7.17
N LYS A 82 34.53 8.53 -6.86
CA LYS A 82 33.94 9.57 -6.00
C LYS A 82 32.65 10.13 -6.60
N ALA A 83 32.67 10.50 -7.89
CA ALA A 83 31.49 11.01 -8.57
C ALA A 83 30.34 9.97 -8.65
N ILE A 84 30.66 8.69 -8.85
CA ILE A 84 29.66 7.62 -8.85
C ILE A 84 29.08 7.41 -7.45
N MET A 85 29.90 7.42 -6.40
CA MET A 85 29.43 7.28 -5.02
C MET A 85 28.54 8.44 -4.58
N GLU A 86 28.86 9.67 -4.99
CA GLU A 86 28.03 10.84 -4.72
C GLU A 86 26.65 10.70 -5.38
N LYS A 87 26.60 10.29 -6.65
CA LYS A 87 25.35 9.99 -7.36
C LYS A 87 24.53 8.89 -6.67
N MET A 88 25.18 7.82 -6.20
CA MET A 88 24.48 6.76 -5.45
C MET A 88 23.89 7.28 -4.14
N GLN A 89 24.60 8.16 -3.42
CA GLN A 89 24.10 8.76 -2.19
C GLN A 89 22.91 9.71 -2.45
N GLU A 90 22.97 10.50 -3.51
CA GLU A 90 21.85 11.37 -3.91
C GLU A 90 20.62 10.56 -4.29
N GLN A 91 20.79 9.50 -5.09
CA GLN A 91 19.69 8.58 -5.46
C GLN A 91 19.07 7.94 -4.21
N LYS A 92 19.89 7.51 -3.25
CA LYS A 92 19.41 6.96 -1.98
C LYS A 92 18.60 7.97 -1.18
N LYS A 93 19.09 9.20 -1.03
CA LYS A 93 18.37 10.28 -0.32
C LYS A 93 17.05 10.62 -0.98
N ALA A 94 17.03 10.71 -2.31
CA ALA A 94 15.80 10.96 -3.06
C ALA A 94 14.77 9.84 -2.87
N PHE A 95 15.22 8.58 -2.83
CA PHE A 95 14.36 7.44 -2.57
C PHE A 95 13.81 7.44 -1.14
N GLU A 96 14.64 7.71 -0.13
CA GLU A 96 14.20 7.82 1.27
C GLU A 96 13.16 8.93 1.47
N ALA A 97 13.33 10.06 0.79
CA ALA A 97 12.35 11.15 0.79
C ALA A 97 11.03 10.73 0.12
N ALA A 98 11.09 10.06 -1.04
CA ALA A 98 9.92 9.55 -1.74
C ALA A 98 9.17 8.49 -0.91
N GLN A 99 9.88 7.58 -0.26
CA GLN A 99 9.31 6.57 0.63
C GLN A 99 8.65 7.20 1.86
N SER A 100 9.28 8.22 2.45
CA SER A 100 8.71 8.95 3.59
C SER A 100 7.43 9.71 3.20
N ALA A 101 7.41 10.33 2.02
CA ALA A 101 6.23 10.99 1.47
C ALA A 101 5.08 10.00 1.23
N LEU A 102 5.38 8.83 0.67
CA LEU A 102 4.40 7.75 0.50
C LEU A 102 3.79 7.33 1.83
N HIS A 103 4.62 7.01 2.84
CA HIS A 103 4.11 6.57 4.14
C HIS A 103 3.23 7.63 4.78
N LYS A 104 3.53 8.92 4.56
CA LYS A 104 2.67 10.01 4.99
C LYS A 104 1.33 9.99 4.24
N GLN A 105 1.33 9.90 2.91
CA GLN A 105 0.12 9.82 2.10
C GLN A 105 -0.77 8.62 2.49
N ILE A 106 -0.19 7.44 2.69
CA ILE A 106 -0.94 6.25 3.12
C ILE A 106 -1.56 6.48 4.49
N ARG A 107 -0.83 7.06 5.45
CA ARG A 107 -1.37 7.36 6.78
C ARG A 107 -2.50 8.40 6.72
N ASP A 108 -2.35 9.42 5.89
CA ASP A 108 -3.33 10.47 5.71
C ASP A 108 -4.61 9.93 5.06
N GLU A 109 -4.48 9.08 4.03
CA GLU A 109 -5.62 8.39 3.40
C GLU A 109 -6.31 7.42 4.38
N GLN A 110 -5.54 6.64 5.14
CA GLN A 110 -6.12 5.78 6.19
C GLN A 110 -6.84 6.60 7.27
N ARG A 111 -6.29 7.77 7.65
CA ARG A 111 -6.93 8.69 8.60
C ARG A 111 -8.23 9.25 8.03
N ARG A 112 -8.23 9.66 6.76
CA ARG A 112 -9.41 10.14 6.03
C ARG A 112 -10.51 9.08 5.99
N LEU A 113 -10.16 7.84 5.66
CA LEU A 113 -11.09 6.71 5.66
C LEU A 113 -11.69 6.45 7.05
N ARG A 114 -10.89 6.50 8.12
CA ARG A 114 -11.39 6.38 9.50
C ARG A 114 -12.35 7.52 9.86
N GLN A 115 -12.06 8.76 9.46
CA GLN A 115 -12.91 9.92 9.75
C GLN A 115 -14.22 9.90 8.95
N ALA A 116 -14.18 9.46 7.69
CA ALA A 116 -15.38 9.30 6.85
C ALA A 116 -16.31 8.15 7.33
N GLY A 117 -15.76 7.21 8.10
CA GLY A 117 -16.45 6.04 8.65
C GLY A 117 -17.08 6.22 10.05
N VAL A 118 -16.94 7.38 10.71
CA VAL A 118 -17.60 7.64 12.01
C VAL A 118 -18.86 8.49 11.79
N PRO A 119 -20.06 7.89 11.66
CA PRO A 119 -21.30 8.63 11.84
C PRO A 119 -21.51 8.89 13.34
N GLY A 120 -21.54 10.16 13.74
CA GLY A 120 -22.21 10.64 14.97
C GLY A 120 -21.77 10.03 16.30
N LYS A 121 -20.83 10.68 16.98
CA LYS A 121 -20.89 10.83 18.45
C LYS A 121 -20.86 12.32 18.79
N ARG A 122 -22.05 12.92 18.72
CA ARG A 122 -22.47 14.07 19.52
C ARG A 122 -23.89 13.78 19.97
#